data_AF-A0A7Y5MTS5-F1
#
_entry.id   AF-A0A7Y5MTS5-F1
#
_cell.length_a   1.000
_cell.length_b   1.000
_cell.length_c   1.000
_cell.angle_alpha   90.00
_cell.angle_beta   90.00
_cell.angle_gamma   90.00
#
_symmetry.space_group_name_H-M   'P 1'
#
loop_
_entity.id
_entity.type
_entity.pdbx_description
1 polymer ?
#
loop_
_entity_poly.entity_id
_entity_poly.type
_entity_poly.pdbx_seq_one_letter_code
_entity_poly.pdbx_strand_id
1 'polypeptide(L)'
;LMFEPGKFLVSEAGYFFAKVNVIKQTTSTVFVGIDSGLNHLIRPMFYDAYHEITNISKPGDKPRFYTVVGYICETDTFGVNRRIAEIQEGDVLCLHHAGAYCFSMASNYNSRLRPAEVLVHQGKDYLIRRRETMDDILRNQIEVDLEAPVLAHV
;
A
#
# COMPACT_ATOMS: atom_id res chain seq x y z
N LEU A 1 14.53 -28.77 20.29
CA LEU A 1 13.33 -28.25 19.58
C LEU A 1 13.61 -26.81 19.21
N MET A 2 13.45 -26.42 17.93
CA MET A 2 13.74 -25.07 17.42
C MET A 2 12.60 -24.62 16.51
N PHE A 3 12.27 -23.31 16.52
CA PHE A 3 11.18 -22.71 15.77
C PHE A 3 11.65 -21.45 15.04
N GLU A 4 11.05 -21.18 13.87
CA GLU A 4 11.34 -20.02 13.03
C GLU A 4 10.05 -19.24 12.66
N PRO A 5 9.29 -18.72 13.64
CA PRO A 5 8.02 -18.07 13.36
C PRO A 5 8.24 -16.68 12.74
N GLY A 6 7.87 -16.53 11.46
CA GLY A 6 7.85 -15.23 10.78
C GLY A 6 6.46 -14.57 10.87
N LYS A 7 5.60 -14.89 9.91
CA LYS A 7 4.24 -14.33 9.79
C LYS A 7 3.44 -14.34 11.09
N PHE A 8 3.53 -15.43 11.85
CA PHE A 8 2.79 -15.59 13.11
C PHE A 8 3.09 -14.48 14.11
N LEU A 9 4.34 -13.99 14.18
CA LEU A 9 4.73 -12.95 15.12
C LEU A 9 4.29 -11.55 14.68
N VAL A 10 4.36 -11.26 13.39
CA VAL A 10 4.32 -9.87 12.90
C VAL A 10 3.06 -9.52 12.10
N SER A 11 2.30 -10.49 11.60
CA SER A 11 1.19 -10.22 10.68
C SER A 11 0.15 -9.27 11.27
N GLU A 12 -0.28 -9.51 12.51
CA GLU A 12 -1.31 -8.73 13.21
C GLU A 12 -0.79 -7.42 13.80
N ALA A 13 0.53 -7.29 13.96
CA ALA A 13 1.15 -6.08 14.51
C ALA A 13 1.18 -4.90 13.53
N GLY A 14 0.93 -5.15 12.24
CA GLY A 14 1.00 -4.13 11.19
C GLY A 14 -0.35 -3.87 10.52
N TYR A 15 -0.63 -2.59 10.28
CA TYR A 15 -1.79 -2.10 9.57
C TYR A 15 -1.33 -1.25 8.40
N PHE A 16 -1.98 -1.40 7.25
CA PHE A 16 -1.68 -0.61 6.06
C PHE A 16 -2.77 0.44 5.84
N PHE A 17 -2.40 1.70 5.96
CA PHE A 17 -3.32 2.84 5.81
C PHE A 17 -3.18 3.46 4.43
N ALA A 18 -4.32 3.75 3.81
CA ALA A 18 -4.40 4.44 2.52
C ALA A 18 -5.60 5.38 2.49
N LYS A 19 -5.43 6.54 1.87
CA LYS A 19 -6.47 7.55 1.71
C LYS A 19 -7.29 7.26 0.47
N VAL A 20 -8.59 7.47 0.56
CA VAL A 20 -9.50 7.40 -0.58
C VAL A 20 -9.29 8.63 -1.46
N ASN A 21 -9.00 8.39 -2.73
CA ASN A 21 -8.78 9.43 -3.72
C ASN A 21 -10.02 9.68 -4.59
N VAL A 22 -10.71 8.61 -4.99
CA VAL A 22 -11.87 8.73 -5.89
C VAL A 22 -12.92 7.67 -5.58
N ILE A 23 -14.18 8.05 -5.72
CA ILE A 23 -15.30 7.11 -5.66
C ILE A 23 -15.99 7.08 -7.02
N LYS A 24 -16.07 5.89 -7.62
CA LYS A 24 -16.71 5.68 -8.93
C LYS A 24 -17.86 4.71 -8.79
N GLN A 25 -19.08 5.24 -8.90
CA GLN A 25 -20.29 4.43 -8.92
C GLN A 25 -20.55 3.89 -10.33
N THR A 26 -20.76 2.59 -10.44
CA THR A 26 -21.28 1.93 -11.65
C THR A 26 -22.61 1.26 -11.37
N THR A 27 -23.23 0.67 -12.39
CA THR A 27 -24.49 -0.07 -12.24
C THR A 27 -24.33 -1.32 -11.36
N SER A 28 -23.15 -1.94 -11.35
CA SER A 28 -22.91 -3.22 -10.68
C SER A 28 -22.21 -3.09 -9.32
N THR A 29 -21.35 -2.10 -9.14
CA THR A 29 -20.57 -1.92 -7.90
C THR A 29 -20.14 -0.46 -7.71
N VAL A 30 -19.66 -0.14 -6.51
CA VAL A 30 -18.98 1.12 -6.25
C VAL A 30 -17.51 0.86 -6.07
N PHE A 31 -16.70 1.43 -6.96
CA PHE A 31 -15.25 1.40 -6.86
C PHE A 31 -14.75 2.50 -5.95
N VAL A 32 -13.82 2.15 -5.08
CA VAL A 32 -13.11 3.06 -4.20
C VAL A 32 -11.65 2.99 -4.57
N GLY A 33 -11.15 4.04 -5.22
CA GLY A 33 -9.75 4.19 -5.57
C GLY A 33 -8.97 4.82 -4.41
N ILE A 34 -7.92 4.15 -3.95
CA ILE A 34 -7.06 4.64 -2.85
C ILE A 34 -5.70 5.15 -3.36
N ASP A 35 -5.00 5.95 -2.55
CA ASP A 35 -3.68 6.52 -2.82
C ASP A 35 -2.52 5.52 -2.64
N SER A 36 -2.77 4.27 -3.02
CA SER A 36 -1.83 3.17 -2.96
C SER A 36 -2.10 2.18 -4.09
N GLY A 37 -1.32 1.10 -4.16
CA GLY A 37 -1.54 0.01 -5.09
C GLY A 37 -0.75 -1.25 -4.70
N LEU A 38 -0.78 -2.23 -5.59
CA LEU A 38 -0.06 -3.50 -5.47
C LEU A 38 1.42 -3.30 -5.19
N ASN A 39 1.99 -2.16 -5.59
CA ASN A 39 3.37 -1.82 -5.34
C ASN A 39 3.68 -1.61 -3.84
N HIS A 40 2.68 -1.36 -2.98
CA HIS A 40 2.85 -1.25 -1.52
C HIS A 40 2.33 -2.48 -0.76
N LEU A 41 1.23 -3.08 -1.23
CA LEU A 41 0.67 -4.31 -0.68
C LEU A 41 0.24 -5.23 -1.83
N ILE A 42 1.16 -6.11 -2.22
CA ILE A 42 0.98 -6.97 -3.40
C ILE A 42 0.16 -8.23 -3.12
N ARG A 43 -0.01 -8.61 -1.85
CA ARG A 43 -0.56 -9.91 -1.45
C ARG A 43 -1.95 -10.22 -2.01
N PRO A 44 -2.92 -9.28 -2.05
CA PRO A 44 -4.20 -9.55 -2.68
C PRO A 44 -4.05 -9.91 -4.16
N MET A 45 -3.19 -9.20 -4.89
CA MET A 45 -2.99 -9.44 -6.32
C MET A 45 -2.17 -10.68 -6.65
N PHE A 46 -1.21 -11.05 -5.79
CA PHE A 46 -0.35 -12.23 -6.03
C PHE A 46 -0.96 -13.54 -5.53
N TYR A 47 -1.70 -13.48 -4.42
CA TYR A 47 -2.09 -14.68 -3.68
C TYR A 47 -3.59 -14.78 -3.43
N ASP A 48 -4.39 -13.87 -3.99
CA ASP A 48 -5.81 -13.69 -3.62
C ASP A 48 -5.99 -13.58 -2.09
N ALA A 49 -4.99 -13.00 -1.43
CA ALA A 49 -4.95 -12.96 0.03
C ALA A 49 -6.02 -11.99 0.56
N TYR A 50 -6.89 -12.50 1.43
CA TYR A 50 -7.83 -11.65 2.14
C TYR A 50 -7.12 -10.78 3.19
N HIS A 51 -7.40 -9.49 3.14
CA HIS A 51 -7.14 -8.52 4.19
C HIS A 51 -8.48 -7.86 4.55
N GLU A 52 -8.83 -7.81 5.83
CA GLU A 52 -9.98 -7.03 6.27
C GLU A 52 -9.73 -5.54 5.96
N ILE A 53 -10.75 -4.84 5.46
CA ILE A 53 -10.66 -3.42 5.11
C ILE A 53 -11.73 -2.68 5.91
N THR A 54 -11.31 -1.66 6.65
CA THR A 54 -12.19 -0.85 7.51
C THR A 54 -12.01 0.63 7.19
N ASN A 55 -13.09 1.42 7.28
CA ASN A 55 -12.99 2.88 7.25
C ASN A 55 -12.77 3.39 8.67
N ILE A 56 -11.57 3.93 8.95
CA ILE A 56 -11.23 4.43 10.28
C ILE A 56 -11.63 5.90 10.49
N SER A 57 -11.97 6.62 9.42
CA SER A 57 -12.47 7.98 9.51
C SER A 57 -13.92 8.03 10.01
N LYS A 58 -14.73 7.01 9.68
CA LYS A 58 -16.17 6.95 10.02
C LYS A 58 -16.63 5.52 10.38
N PRO A 59 -16.15 4.94 11.50
CA PRO A 59 -16.37 3.52 11.81
C PRO A 59 -17.84 3.15 12.14
N GLY A 60 -18.70 4.12 12.45
CA GLY A 60 -20.09 3.90 12.88
C GLY A 60 -21.15 3.99 11.77
N ASP A 61 -20.76 4.36 10.56
CA ASP A 61 -21.73 4.59 9.47
C ASP A 61 -22.27 3.29 8.89
N LYS A 62 -23.45 3.39 8.27
CA LYS A 62 -24.13 2.22 7.70
C LYS A 62 -23.24 1.58 6.63
N PRO A 63 -22.96 0.27 6.72
CA PRO A 63 -22.05 -0.36 5.78
C PRO A 63 -22.69 -0.54 4.40
N ARG A 64 -21.88 -0.32 3.36
CA ARG A 64 -22.20 -0.56 1.95
C ARG A 64 -21.16 -1.51 1.34
N PHE A 65 -21.51 -2.12 0.22
CA PHE A 65 -20.59 -2.96 -0.54
C PHE A 65 -19.74 -2.12 -1.51
N TYR A 66 -18.43 -2.35 -1.49
CA TYR A 66 -17.44 -1.66 -2.31
C TYR A 66 -16.46 -2.63 -2.96
N THR A 67 -15.90 -2.24 -4.09
CA THR A 67 -14.68 -2.83 -4.66
C THR A 67 -13.53 -1.84 -4.45
N VAL A 68 -12.55 -2.22 -3.63
CA VAL A 68 -11.40 -1.36 -3.29
C VAL A 68 -10.26 -1.65 -4.25
N VAL A 69 -9.80 -0.61 -4.94
CA VAL A 69 -8.77 -0.67 -5.99
C VAL A 69 -7.69 0.37 -5.73
N GLY A 70 -6.48 0.11 -6.22
CA GLY A 70 -5.38 1.06 -6.18
C GLY A 70 -5.25 1.91 -7.45
N TYR A 71 -4.16 2.67 -7.52
CA TYR A 71 -3.88 3.63 -8.58
C TYR A 71 -2.97 3.08 -9.69
N ILE A 72 -2.56 1.81 -9.63
CA ILE A 72 -1.60 1.25 -10.57
C ILE A 72 -2.32 0.97 -11.89
N CYS A 73 -1.65 1.22 -13.02
CA CYS A 73 -2.21 1.01 -14.35
C CYS A 73 -2.30 -0.49 -14.73
N GLU A 74 -2.72 -1.33 -13.78
CA GLU A 74 -2.96 -2.75 -13.96
C GLU A 74 -4.18 -3.18 -13.15
N THR A 75 -4.51 -4.48 -13.21
CA THR A 75 -5.45 -5.03 -12.23
C THR A 75 -4.84 -4.86 -10.84
N ASP A 76 -5.39 -3.91 -10.08
CA ASP A 76 -4.88 -3.48 -8.80
C ASP A 76 -6.01 -3.47 -7.76
N THR A 77 -6.49 -4.67 -7.43
CA THR A 77 -7.66 -4.87 -6.59
C THR A 77 -7.26 -5.40 -5.22
N PHE A 78 -7.61 -4.66 -4.17
CA PHE A 78 -7.41 -5.08 -2.77
C PHE A 78 -8.57 -5.94 -2.24
N GLY A 79 -9.76 -5.75 -2.80
CA GLY A 79 -10.93 -6.52 -2.42
C GLY A 79 -12.16 -6.21 -3.25
N VAL A 80 -12.88 -7.26 -3.62
CA VAL A 80 -14.18 -7.17 -4.30
C VAL A 80 -15.30 -7.42 -3.29
N ASN A 81 -16.43 -6.73 -3.47
CA ASN A 81 -17.65 -6.90 -2.68
C ASN A 81 -17.42 -6.86 -1.16
N ARG A 82 -16.63 -5.88 -0.70
CA ARG A 82 -16.30 -5.68 0.71
C ARG A 82 -17.37 -4.84 1.38
N ARG A 83 -17.91 -5.34 2.48
CA ARG A 83 -18.88 -4.61 3.31
C ARG A 83 -18.12 -3.72 4.27
N ILE A 84 -18.11 -2.41 4.01
CA ILE A 84 -17.33 -1.41 4.77
C ILE A 84 -18.29 -0.28 5.16
N ALA A 85 -18.06 0.35 6.32
CA ALA A 85 -18.74 1.60 6.69
C ALA A 85 -18.65 2.61 5.55
N GLU A 86 -19.65 3.50 5.44
CA GLU A 86 -19.75 4.44 4.32
C GLU A 86 -18.42 5.17 4.07
N ILE A 87 -18.01 5.23 2.80
CA ILE A 87 -16.73 5.78 2.37
C ILE A 87 -16.98 7.07 1.58
N GLN A 88 -16.20 8.11 1.89
CA GLN A 88 -16.12 9.37 1.14
C GLN A 88 -14.68 9.63 0.67
N GLU A 89 -14.52 10.49 -0.34
CA GLU A 89 -13.20 10.96 -0.75
C GLU A 89 -12.48 11.66 0.41
N GLY A 90 -11.19 11.38 0.57
CA GLY A 90 -10.39 11.86 1.69
C GLY A 90 -10.44 11.01 2.97
N ASP A 91 -11.38 10.07 3.09
CA ASP A 91 -11.40 9.12 4.21
C ASP A 91 -10.15 8.22 4.18
N VAL A 92 -9.76 7.67 5.34
CA VAL A 92 -8.64 6.75 5.47
C VAL A 92 -9.17 5.33 5.69
N LEU A 93 -8.74 4.42 4.83
CA LEU A 93 -8.98 3.00 4.97
C LEU A 93 -7.80 2.32 5.65
N CYS A 94 -8.11 1.35 6.51
CA CYS A 94 -7.16 0.47 7.16
C CYS A 94 -7.31 -0.95 6.62
N LEU A 95 -6.23 -1.46 6.01
CA LEU A 95 -6.08 -2.84 5.59
C LEU A 95 -5.33 -3.59 6.71
N HIS A 96 -6.02 -4.51 7.36
CA HIS A 96 -5.53 -5.28 8.52
C HIS A 96 -4.55 -6.37 8.11
N HIS A 97 -3.84 -6.95 9.09
CA HIS A 97 -2.89 -8.05 8.89
C HIS A 97 -1.75 -7.75 7.89
N ALA A 98 -1.26 -6.51 7.89
CA ALA A 98 -0.25 -6.03 6.95
C ALA A 98 1.18 -6.03 7.49
N GLY A 99 1.44 -6.56 8.68
CA GLY A 99 2.81 -6.55 9.26
C GLY A 99 3.76 -7.59 8.66
N ALA A 100 3.26 -8.59 7.95
CA ALA A 100 4.07 -9.61 7.27
C ALA A 100 3.89 -9.53 5.75
N TYR A 101 4.99 -9.56 5.01
CA TYR A 101 4.99 -9.62 3.53
C TYR A 101 4.22 -8.47 2.84
N CYS A 102 4.11 -7.31 3.50
CA CYS A 102 3.62 -6.07 2.91
C CYS A 102 4.83 -5.25 2.47
N PHE A 103 5.41 -4.47 3.40
CA PHE A 103 6.53 -3.59 3.09
C PHE A 103 7.74 -4.35 2.53
N SER A 104 8.03 -5.56 3.03
CA SER A 104 9.15 -6.37 2.53
C SER A 104 9.01 -6.78 1.05
N MET A 105 7.79 -6.70 0.50
CA MET A 105 7.49 -6.94 -0.91
C MET A 105 7.13 -5.65 -1.67
N ALA A 106 7.26 -4.48 -1.04
CA ALA A 106 6.94 -3.21 -1.67
C ALA A 106 7.99 -2.82 -2.72
N SER A 107 7.53 -2.22 -3.81
CA SER A 107 8.32 -1.85 -4.99
C SER A 107 8.03 -0.41 -5.43
N ASN A 108 8.90 0.08 -6.32
CA ASN A 108 8.73 1.36 -7.00
C ASN A 108 8.03 1.22 -8.36
N TYR A 109 7.17 0.21 -8.53
CA TYR A 109 6.42 0.03 -9.77
C TYR A 109 5.58 1.28 -10.09
N ASN A 110 5.56 1.68 -11.36
CA ASN A 110 5.07 2.98 -11.85
C ASN A 110 5.74 4.21 -11.18
N SER A 111 7.02 4.08 -10.80
CA SER A 111 7.81 5.15 -10.16
C SER A 111 7.13 5.75 -8.91
N ARG A 112 6.40 4.91 -8.18
CA ARG A 112 5.73 5.29 -6.94
C ARG A 112 6.68 5.14 -5.76
N LEU A 113 6.62 6.10 -4.84
CA LEU A 113 7.47 6.19 -3.67
C LEU A 113 6.99 5.21 -2.59
N ARG A 114 7.84 4.33 -2.07
CA ARG A 114 7.45 3.46 -0.96
C ARG A 114 7.05 4.30 0.27
N PRO A 115 6.03 3.88 1.02
CA PRO A 115 5.46 4.68 2.10
C PRO A 115 6.39 4.76 3.31
N ALA A 116 6.02 5.60 4.27
CA ALA A 116 6.65 5.59 5.58
C ALA A 116 6.13 4.41 6.42
N GLU A 117 6.90 3.99 7.42
CA GLU A 117 6.47 3.07 8.48
C GLU A 117 6.60 3.77 9.84
N VAL A 118 5.57 3.65 10.66
CA VAL A 118 5.48 4.27 11.99
C VAL A 118 5.25 3.17 13.02
N LEU A 119 6.05 3.16 14.08
CA LEU A 119 5.86 2.30 15.24
C LEU A 119 5.09 3.07 16.31
N VAL A 120 4.03 2.49 16.83
CA VAL A 120 3.37 2.98 18.05
C VAL A 120 3.85 2.16 19.23
N HIS A 121 4.49 2.80 20.20
CA HIS A 121 4.97 2.15 21.42
C HIS A 121 4.55 2.98 22.64
N GLN A 122 3.81 2.35 23.56
CA GLN A 122 3.32 3.00 24.79
C GLN A 122 2.60 4.34 24.53
N GLY A 123 1.76 4.39 23.49
CA GLY A 123 1.01 5.58 23.11
C GLY A 123 1.81 6.68 22.42
N LYS A 124 3.09 6.45 22.12
CA LYS A 124 3.94 7.38 21.35
C LYS A 124 4.23 6.82 19.96
N ASP A 125 4.20 7.68 18.96
CA ASP A 125 4.55 7.36 17.58
C ASP A 125 6.03 7.64 17.28
N TYR A 126 6.64 6.74 16.52
CA TYR A 126 8.03 6.80 16.11
C TYR A 126 8.13 6.51 14.62
N LEU A 127 8.67 7.46 13.84
CA LEU A 127 8.99 7.22 12.43
C LEU A 127 10.17 6.24 12.35
N ILE A 128 9.90 4.98 12.03
CA ILE A 128 10.92 3.93 11.91
C ILE A 128 11.42 3.76 10.48
N ARG A 129 10.65 4.26 9.50
CA ARG A 129 11.05 4.35 8.11
C ARG A 129 10.45 5.58 7.46
N ARG A 130 11.29 6.45 6.91
CA ARG A 130 10.84 7.62 6.13
C ARG A 130 10.24 7.17 4.80
N ARG A 131 9.27 7.93 4.29
CA ARG A 131 8.79 7.82 2.91
C ARG A 131 9.95 8.10 1.95
N GLU A 132 9.98 7.39 0.84
CA GLU A 132 10.95 7.65 -0.24
C GLU A 132 10.66 8.98 -0.95
N THR A 133 11.69 9.55 -1.56
CA THR A 133 11.62 10.70 -2.47
C THR A 133 11.93 10.28 -3.90
N MET A 134 11.73 11.16 -4.88
CA MET A 134 12.12 10.86 -6.26
C MET A 134 13.62 10.57 -6.36
N ASP A 135 14.45 11.29 -5.60
CA ASP A 135 15.90 11.04 -5.54
C ASP A 135 16.23 9.62 -5.07
N ASP A 136 15.45 9.04 -4.15
CA ASP A 136 15.65 7.65 -3.71
C ASP A 136 15.44 6.65 -4.87
N ILE A 137 14.53 6.94 -5.81
CA ILE A 137 14.31 6.13 -7.03
C ILE A 137 15.44 6.36 -8.04
N LEU A 138 15.87 7.61 -8.21
CA LEU A 138 16.84 8.01 -9.23
C LEU A 138 18.30 7.76 -8.82
N ARG A 139 18.60 7.54 -7.54
CA ARG A 139 19.97 7.48 -6.99
C ARG A 139 20.93 6.50 -7.68
N ASN A 140 20.41 5.48 -8.36
CA ASN A 140 21.18 4.45 -9.06
C ASN A 140 21.24 4.67 -10.58
N GLN A 141 20.60 5.73 -11.09
CA GLN A 141 20.65 6.10 -12.49
C GLN A 141 21.91 6.94 -12.73
N ILE A 142 22.67 6.60 -13.76
CA ILE A 142 23.84 7.35 -14.19
C ILE A 142 23.40 8.19 -15.37
N GLU A 143 23.47 9.51 -15.23
CA GLU A 143 23.30 10.43 -16.36
C GLU A 143 24.54 10.30 -17.25
N VAL A 144 24.31 10.00 -18.53
CA VAL A 144 25.38 9.80 -19.50
C VAL A 144 25.46 11.05 -20.38
N ASP A 145 26.62 11.69 -20.37
CA ASP A 145 26.95 12.72 -21.34
C ASP A 145 27.41 12.05 -22.64
N LEU A 146 26.57 12.14 -23.68
CA LEU A 146 26.84 11.54 -24.99
C LEU A 146 27.80 12.39 -25.86
N GLU A 147 28.09 13.63 -25.45
CA GLU A 147 29.03 14.52 -26.14
C GLU A 147 30.45 14.43 -25.56
N ALA A 148 30.61 13.86 -24.36
CA ALA A 148 31.91 13.63 -23.74
C ALA A 148 32.72 12.52 -24.46
N PRO A 149 34.06 12.65 -24.57
CA PRO A 149 34.90 11.57 -25.08
C PRO A 149 34.70 10.31 -24.25
N VAL A 150 34.34 9.20 -24.91
CA VAL A 150 34.17 7.90 -24.24
C VAL A 150 35.52 7.46 -23.67
N LEU A 151 35.69 7.59 -22.35
CA LEU A 151 36.72 6.84 -21.64
C LEU A 151 36.26 5.38 -21.63
N ALA A 152 37.10 4.48 -22.14
CA ALA A 152 36.82 3.04 -22.10
C ALA A 152 36.59 2.62 -20.64
N HIS A 153 35.33 2.35 -20.28
CA HIS A 153 34.98 1.86 -18.96
C HIS A 153 35.25 0.36 -18.90
N VAL A 154 36.14 -0.02 -17.97
CA VAL A 154 36.46 -1.41 -17.56
C VAL A 154 35.27 -2.02 -16.82
#